data_AF-A0A2E8GE12-F1
#
_entry.id   AF-A0A2E8GE12-F1
#
_cell.length_a   1.000
_cell.length_b   1.000
_cell.length_c   1.000
_cell.angle_alpha   90.00
_cell.angle_beta   90.00
_cell.angle_gamma   90.00
#
_symmetry.space_group_name_H-M   'P 1'
#
loop_
_entity.id
_entity.type
_entity.pdbx_description
1 polymer ?
#
loop_
_entity_poly.entity_id
_entity_poly.type
_entity_poly.pdbx_seq_one_letter_code
_entity_poly.pdbx_strand_id
1 'polypeptide(L)'
;MPDELPQVVDLPDEVDSSELGLRGQIRATAFGPNGDYGWGLSYYSGIWGHFDGTPPAEVLSANGTSLIPDNWRYSQTLCPEGTGARTSLSGHGPSFREVFQAIDGAVGYWPQTRFPSSQPKFRMSGNTDCYTTDTSNPGWVWRSNEEVIPGLIQLSNRILVPPDGITFEATDGELLGTAWMALPLSDPYERGGVVVGDKSWTLFLEAANFRGPVAYWAPEAWSRVTINHPPAHLRGLDHREIDTEYRLFASQLSTPSLSTAVQGRDWSRIPELRFPVDSEGRTVFHQDVTFYGRGAIYEQVAAAAKGAPLAAAFDHSASAHAPLQTHRWELNHGDLPVMGLERFVQLADWDTEDKEGWAWGLQWSDHPGVFPSYFRREGGEWLAVDRSDSPSEITSVNLGFPGATRRSGYAPPLADGPAPRVQQALLNDGSVVRYTWYRFVEQPAVVALDLDETQKAALQSLVEQIHHQWGPNAEFMKPPSEGGLAKIQTEVIVKPPTGAEVGWVPVVISQTAAD
;
A
#
# COMPACT_ATOMS: atom_id res chain seq x y z
N MET A 1 21.04 12.99 11.57
CA MET A 1 20.80 12.55 12.96
C MET A 1 21.05 11.06 13.07
N PRO A 2 21.72 10.57 14.13
CA PRO A 2 21.80 9.14 14.45
C PRO A 2 20.42 8.59 14.82
N ASP A 3 20.26 7.27 14.79
CA ASP A 3 19.04 6.58 15.23
C ASP A 3 18.70 6.97 16.68
N GLU A 4 17.42 7.18 16.98
CA GLU A 4 16.95 7.37 18.35
C GLU A 4 17.08 6.04 19.12
N LEU A 5 17.54 6.11 20.36
CA LEU A 5 17.64 4.92 21.20
C LEU A 5 16.24 4.40 21.55
N PRO A 6 16.00 3.08 21.46
CA PRO A 6 14.75 2.48 21.92
C PRO A 6 14.40 2.89 23.35
N GLN A 7 13.13 3.21 23.58
CA GLN A 7 12.64 3.45 24.93
C GLN A 7 12.81 2.17 25.76
N VAL A 8 13.46 2.28 26.92
CA VAL A 8 13.48 1.20 27.91
C VAL A 8 12.24 1.34 28.78
N VAL A 9 11.42 0.29 28.84
CA VAL A 9 10.27 0.21 29.74
C VAL A 9 10.63 -0.78 30.84
N ASP A 10 10.64 -0.31 32.09
CA ASP A 10 10.86 -1.17 33.25
C ASP A 10 9.58 -1.98 33.51
N LEU A 11 9.65 -3.29 33.24
CA LEU A 11 8.58 -4.23 33.53
C LEU A 11 8.79 -4.86 34.93
N PRO A 12 7.72 -5.13 35.69
CA PRO A 12 7.81 -5.93 36.90
C PRO A 12 8.39 -7.33 36.63
N ASP A 13 9.07 -7.93 37.61
CA ASP A 13 9.72 -9.25 37.48
C ASP A 13 8.78 -10.39 37.00
N GLU A 14 7.47 -10.25 37.20
CA GLU A 14 6.45 -11.25 36.84
C GLU A 14 5.77 -10.96 35.48
N VAL A 15 6.26 -9.97 34.73
CA VAL A 15 5.71 -9.55 33.43
C VAL A 15 6.78 -9.65 32.36
N ASP A 16 6.55 -10.51 31.38
CA ASP A 16 7.40 -10.66 30.21
C ASP A 16 6.86 -9.82 29.04
N SER A 17 7.75 -9.41 28.14
CA SER A 17 7.39 -8.80 26.85
C SER A 17 7.73 -9.71 25.69
N SER A 18 6.96 -9.60 24.61
CA SER A 18 7.13 -10.38 23.39
C SER A 18 6.80 -9.52 22.17
N GLU A 19 7.54 -9.72 21.08
CA GLU A 19 7.19 -9.17 19.75
C GLU A 19 6.04 -9.96 19.10
N LEU A 20 5.70 -11.14 19.65
CA LEU A 20 4.68 -12.05 19.14
C LEU A 20 3.37 -11.92 19.93
N GLY A 21 2.69 -10.78 19.78
CA GLY A 21 1.36 -10.55 20.32
C GLY A 21 0.25 -10.98 19.35
N LEU A 22 -0.76 -10.12 19.18
CA LEU A 22 -1.86 -10.35 18.23
C LEU A 22 -1.32 -10.23 16.81
N ARG A 23 -1.57 -11.22 15.94
CA ARG A 23 -1.09 -11.25 14.55
C ARG A 23 -2.06 -11.96 13.62
N GLY A 24 -2.15 -11.51 12.38
CA GLY A 24 -2.95 -12.16 11.34
C GLY A 24 -3.66 -11.18 10.43
N GLN A 25 -4.72 -11.63 9.78
CA GLN A 25 -5.50 -10.82 8.85
C GLN A 25 -6.97 -10.77 9.27
N ILE A 26 -7.51 -9.57 9.30
CA ILE A 26 -8.95 -9.35 9.22
C ILE A 26 -9.24 -9.11 7.74
N ARG A 27 -10.13 -9.87 7.10
CA ARG A 27 -10.26 -9.81 5.64
C ARG A 27 -11.69 -9.99 5.12
N ALA A 28 -11.91 -9.41 3.94
CA ALA A 28 -13.02 -9.68 3.07
C ALA A 28 -12.52 -10.13 1.69
N THR A 29 -13.39 -10.76 0.92
CA THR A 29 -13.14 -11.11 -0.47
C THR A 29 -14.02 -10.26 -1.37
N ALA A 30 -13.41 -9.61 -2.36
CA ALA A 30 -14.12 -9.03 -3.48
C ALA A 30 -14.17 -10.07 -4.61
N PHE A 31 -15.37 -10.48 -5.01
CA PHE A 31 -15.56 -11.35 -6.16
C PHE A 31 -15.70 -10.49 -7.41
N GLY A 32 -14.72 -10.57 -8.31
CA GLY A 32 -14.72 -9.74 -9.50
C GLY A 32 -15.72 -10.24 -10.55
N PRO A 33 -16.03 -9.38 -11.53
CA PRO A 33 -16.96 -9.70 -12.60
C PRO A 33 -16.39 -10.77 -13.56
N ASN A 34 -17.28 -11.52 -14.20
CA ASN A 34 -16.91 -12.31 -15.37
C ASN A 34 -16.58 -11.38 -16.55
N GLY A 35 -15.54 -11.72 -17.31
CA GLY A 35 -15.15 -11.01 -18.52
C GLY A 35 -13.83 -10.26 -18.39
N ASP A 36 -13.61 -9.32 -19.31
CA ASP A 36 -12.34 -8.61 -19.48
C ASP A 36 -12.32 -7.32 -18.64
N TYR A 37 -12.19 -7.48 -17.31
CA TYR A 37 -12.15 -6.39 -16.32
C TYR A 37 -10.86 -6.36 -15.50
N GLY A 38 -9.82 -7.08 -15.93
CA GLY A 38 -8.53 -7.12 -15.24
C GLY A 38 -7.56 -6.01 -15.64
N TRP A 39 -8.05 -4.89 -16.19
CA TRP A 39 -7.23 -3.75 -16.63
C TRP A 39 -7.11 -2.65 -15.58
N GLY A 40 -7.86 -2.78 -14.47
CA GLY A 40 -7.70 -1.91 -13.32
C GLY A 40 -8.59 -2.31 -12.16
N LEU A 41 -8.28 -1.77 -10.99
CA LEU A 41 -9.05 -1.93 -9.75
C LEU A 41 -9.02 -0.61 -8.98
N SER A 42 -10.17 -0.17 -8.48
CA SER A 42 -10.26 0.95 -7.54
C SER A 42 -11.08 0.60 -6.31
N TYR A 43 -10.80 1.29 -5.20
CA TYR A 43 -11.52 1.18 -3.94
C TYR A 43 -11.22 2.40 -3.07
N TYR A 44 -12.02 2.61 -2.03
CA TYR A 44 -11.71 3.56 -0.96
C TYR A 44 -11.27 2.80 0.30
N SER A 45 -10.24 3.30 0.98
CA SER A 45 -9.78 2.79 2.29
C SER A 45 -10.01 3.83 3.38
N GLY A 46 -10.54 3.43 4.52
CA GLY A 46 -10.58 4.27 5.72
C GLY A 46 -9.18 4.53 6.27
N ILE A 47 -8.93 5.75 6.75
CA ILE A 47 -7.66 6.17 7.34
C ILE A 47 -7.88 6.64 8.78
N TRP A 48 -7.17 6.03 9.72
CA TRP A 48 -7.21 6.40 11.13
C TRP A 48 -5.93 5.97 11.88
N GLY A 49 -5.65 6.62 12.99
CA GLY A 49 -4.62 6.19 13.94
C GLY A 49 -5.17 5.23 14.99
N HIS A 50 -4.51 4.10 15.22
CA HIS A 50 -4.90 3.17 16.28
C HIS A 50 -4.49 3.63 17.69
N PHE A 51 -3.50 4.51 17.79
CA PHE A 51 -2.82 4.84 19.04
C PHE A 51 -2.89 6.33 19.32
N ASP A 52 -2.95 6.67 20.61
CA ASP A 52 -2.79 8.05 21.07
C ASP A 52 -1.32 8.47 20.95
N GLY A 53 -0.92 8.91 19.75
CA GLY A 53 0.46 9.34 19.45
C GLY A 53 1.25 8.30 18.66
N THR A 54 2.55 8.20 18.92
CA THR A 54 3.44 7.29 18.19
C THR A 54 3.05 5.83 18.44
N PRO A 55 2.95 4.98 17.39
CA PRO A 55 2.66 3.56 17.58
C PRO A 55 3.73 2.88 18.42
N PRO A 56 3.38 1.80 19.17
CA PRO A 56 4.35 0.90 19.75
C PRO A 56 5.34 0.37 18.69
N ALA A 57 6.56 0.05 19.13
CA ALA A 57 7.54 -0.64 18.32
C ALA A 57 6.98 -1.98 17.81
N GLU A 58 7.47 -2.42 16.64
CA GLU A 58 7.07 -3.68 15.99
C GLU A 58 5.60 -3.80 15.55
N VAL A 59 4.80 -2.72 15.66
CA VAL A 59 3.44 -2.74 15.12
C VAL A 59 3.45 -2.77 13.59
N LEU A 60 2.69 -3.72 13.06
CA LEU A 60 2.25 -3.74 11.67
C LEU A 60 0.73 -3.58 11.66
N SER A 61 0.24 -2.55 11.00
CA SER A 61 -1.17 -2.46 10.62
C SER A 61 -1.20 -2.00 9.17
N ALA A 62 -1.80 -2.75 8.26
CA ALA A 62 -1.84 -2.37 6.86
C ALA A 62 -3.18 -2.75 6.23
N ASN A 63 -3.89 -1.73 5.72
CA ASN A 63 -5.18 -1.86 5.06
C ASN A 63 -4.99 -1.75 3.54
N GLY A 64 -5.31 -2.81 2.80
CA GLY A 64 -5.25 -2.78 1.35
C GLY A 64 -5.53 -4.14 0.70
N THR A 65 -5.09 -4.26 -0.54
CA THR A 65 -5.18 -5.47 -1.36
C THR A 65 -3.92 -5.61 -2.22
N SER A 66 -3.72 -6.79 -2.79
CA SER A 66 -2.63 -7.09 -3.71
C SER A 66 -3.17 -7.43 -5.10
N LEU A 67 -2.58 -6.84 -6.13
CA LEU A 67 -2.91 -7.09 -7.52
C LEU A 67 -1.84 -8.02 -8.13
N ILE A 68 -2.23 -9.23 -8.51
CA ILE A 68 -1.33 -10.23 -9.11
C ILE A 68 -1.75 -10.51 -10.55
N PRO A 69 -0.84 -10.92 -11.44
CA PRO A 69 -1.17 -11.21 -12.83
C PRO A 69 -2.04 -12.46 -12.95
N ASP A 70 -3.02 -12.46 -13.86
CA ASP A 70 -3.86 -13.63 -14.12
C ASP A 70 -3.05 -14.77 -14.74
N ASN A 71 -2.71 -15.70 -13.86
CA ASN A 71 -2.09 -16.97 -14.15
C ASN A 71 -2.88 -18.13 -13.49
N TRP A 72 -4.17 -17.93 -13.18
CA TRP A 72 -4.95 -18.88 -12.38
C TRP A 72 -5.00 -20.30 -12.96
N ARG A 73 -4.92 -20.44 -14.29
CA ARG A 73 -4.90 -21.74 -14.98
C ARG A 73 -3.51 -22.20 -15.43
N TYR A 74 -2.46 -21.48 -15.04
CA TYR A 74 -1.10 -21.79 -15.43
C TYR A 74 -0.42 -22.71 -14.41
N SER A 75 0.13 -23.81 -14.89
CA SER A 75 0.69 -24.88 -14.04
C SER A 75 2.21 -24.94 -14.04
N GLN A 76 2.90 -24.23 -14.94
CA GLN A 76 4.36 -24.22 -14.93
C GLN A 76 4.89 -23.33 -13.81
N THR A 77 6.12 -23.62 -13.37
CA THR A 77 6.81 -22.87 -12.33
C THR A 77 7.17 -21.48 -12.80
N LEU A 78 6.50 -20.45 -12.28
CA LEU A 78 6.74 -19.06 -12.66
C LEU A 78 7.99 -18.47 -11.99
N CYS A 79 8.29 -18.87 -10.76
CA CYS A 79 9.46 -18.37 -10.05
C CYS A 79 10.74 -19.16 -10.39
N PRO A 80 11.79 -18.50 -10.94
CA PRO A 80 13.09 -19.12 -11.18
C PRO A 80 13.75 -19.63 -9.89
N GLU A 81 14.58 -20.67 -9.99
CA GLU A 81 15.38 -21.15 -8.85
C GLU A 81 16.28 -20.05 -8.28
N GLY A 82 16.46 -20.04 -6.95
CA GLY A 82 17.25 -19.02 -6.25
C GLY A 82 16.48 -17.76 -5.82
N THR A 83 15.23 -17.58 -6.27
CA THR A 83 14.38 -16.47 -5.82
C THR A 83 13.89 -16.64 -4.37
N GLY A 84 13.54 -15.53 -3.71
CA GLY A 84 13.07 -15.54 -2.32
C GLY A 84 11.84 -16.44 -2.10
N ALA A 85 10.88 -16.40 -3.03
CA ALA A 85 9.70 -17.26 -3.00
C ALA A 85 10.05 -18.75 -3.07
N ARG A 86 11.06 -19.14 -3.86
CA ARG A 86 11.49 -20.55 -3.96
C ARG A 86 12.13 -21.06 -2.67
N THR A 87 12.78 -20.19 -1.91
CA THR A 87 13.43 -20.53 -0.64
C THR A 87 12.45 -20.56 0.52
N SER A 88 11.62 -19.52 0.65
CA SER A 88 10.84 -19.27 1.87
C SER A 88 9.34 -19.54 1.73
N LEU A 89 8.81 -19.67 0.50
CA LEU A 89 7.37 -19.79 0.22
C LEU A 89 7.04 -21.08 -0.56
N SER A 90 7.70 -22.18 -0.21
CA SER A 90 7.59 -23.48 -0.90
C SER A 90 6.17 -24.05 -0.94
N GLY A 91 5.30 -23.67 0.00
CA GLY A 91 3.88 -24.01 0.04
C GLY A 91 3.08 -23.52 -1.17
N HIS A 92 3.55 -22.50 -1.90
CA HIS A 92 2.92 -22.01 -3.13
C HIS A 92 3.41 -22.75 -4.39
N GLY A 93 4.24 -23.79 -4.23
CA GLY A 93 4.63 -24.67 -5.32
C GLY A 93 3.49 -25.58 -5.80
N PRO A 94 3.58 -26.15 -7.01
CA PRO A 94 4.73 -26.06 -7.92
C PRO A 94 4.72 -24.82 -8.82
N SER A 95 3.61 -24.10 -8.98
CA SER A 95 3.51 -23.00 -9.95
C SER A 95 4.04 -21.66 -9.44
N PHE A 96 3.96 -21.39 -8.13
CA PHE A 96 4.31 -20.11 -7.50
C PHE A 96 3.51 -18.90 -8.01
N ARG A 97 2.36 -19.12 -8.67
CA ARG A 97 1.59 -18.07 -9.34
C ARG A 97 1.11 -16.94 -8.42
N GLU A 98 0.78 -17.25 -7.18
CA GLU A 98 0.26 -16.30 -6.19
C GLU A 98 1.35 -15.38 -5.61
N VAL A 99 2.61 -15.80 -5.74
CA VAL A 99 3.79 -15.12 -5.17
C VAL A 99 4.77 -14.70 -6.26
N PHE A 100 4.37 -14.82 -7.53
CA PHE A 100 5.20 -14.49 -8.68
C PHE A 100 5.44 -12.99 -8.75
N GLN A 101 4.35 -12.21 -8.81
CA GLN A 101 4.37 -10.76 -8.84
C GLN A 101 3.14 -10.20 -8.14
N ALA A 102 3.30 -9.05 -7.50
CA ALA A 102 2.21 -8.31 -6.89
C ALA A 102 2.48 -6.80 -6.93
N ILE A 103 1.44 -6.02 -7.23
CA ILE A 103 1.39 -4.61 -6.85
C ILE A 103 0.72 -4.54 -5.49
N ASP A 104 1.41 -3.90 -4.56
CA ASP A 104 0.94 -3.70 -3.20
C ASP A 104 0.82 -2.20 -2.93
N GLY A 105 -0.27 -1.80 -2.28
CA GLY A 105 -0.49 -0.41 -1.93
C GLY A 105 -1.45 -0.35 -0.78
N ALA A 106 -0.95 0.12 0.37
CA ALA A 106 -1.72 0.08 1.59
C ALA A 106 -1.50 1.33 2.43
N VAL A 107 -2.51 1.65 3.23
CA VAL A 107 -2.42 2.60 4.32
C VAL A 107 -2.05 1.85 5.58
N GLY A 108 -1.03 2.28 6.31
CA GLY A 108 -0.58 1.52 7.47
C GLY A 108 0.55 2.08 8.32
N TYR A 109 0.91 1.27 9.32
CA TYR A 109 2.12 1.31 10.13
C TYR A 109 2.97 0.09 9.79
N TRP A 110 4.27 0.28 9.60
CA TRP A 110 5.21 -0.82 9.37
C TRP A 110 6.37 -0.74 10.36
N PRO A 111 6.88 -1.88 10.87
CA PRO A 111 8.07 -1.90 11.72
C PRO A 111 9.32 -1.27 11.08
N GLN A 112 9.37 -1.24 9.74
CA GLN A 112 10.47 -0.66 8.97
C GLN A 112 10.34 0.86 8.77
N THR A 113 9.27 1.48 9.26
CA THR A 113 9.06 2.94 9.18
C THR A 113 10.17 3.68 9.91
N ARG A 114 10.86 4.59 9.22
CA ARG A 114 11.98 5.34 9.79
C ARG A 114 11.55 6.62 10.50
N PHE A 115 10.41 7.19 10.12
CA PHE A 115 9.82 8.35 10.76
C PHE A 115 8.39 8.00 11.22
N PRO A 116 8.24 7.39 12.40
CA PRO A 116 6.92 7.06 12.95
C PRO A 116 6.03 8.30 13.08
N SER A 117 4.75 8.15 12.77
CA SER A 117 3.70 9.17 12.88
C SER A 117 2.51 8.64 13.65
N SER A 118 1.68 9.53 14.19
CA SER A 118 0.42 9.15 14.86
C SER A 118 -0.72 8.81 13.90
N GLN A 119 -0.56 9.17 12.63
CA GLN A 119 -1.43 8.78 11.54
C GLN A 119 -0.69 7.76 10.67
N PRO A 120 -1.40 6.77 10.08
CA PRO A 120 -0.78 5.81 9.18
C PRO A 120 -0.34 6.54 7.91
N LYS A 121 0.56 5.91 7.16
CA LYS A 121 1.06 6.43 5.89
C LYS A 121 0.58 5.58 4.75
N PHE A 122 0.44 6.16 3.56
CA PHE A 122 0.24 5.37 2.35
C PHE A 122 1.59 5.05 1.71
N ARG A 123 1.85 3.77 1.44
CA ARG A 123 3.06 3.31 0.76
C ARG A 123 2.69 2.54 -0.50
N MET A 124 3.46 2.80 -1.55
CA MET A 124 3.47 1.95 -2.73
C MET A 124 4.58 0.93 -2.56
N SER A 125 4.25 -0.34 -2.68
CA SER A 125 5.19 -1.44 -2.65
C SER A 125 4.86 -2.44 -3.75
N GLY A 126 5.76 -3.36 -4.01
CA GLY A 126 5.46 -4.43 -4.95
C GLY A 126 6.53 -5.49 -4.91
N ASN A 127 6.08 -6.71 -5.14
CA ASN A 127 6.94 -7.83 -5.47
C ASN A 127 7.01 -7.93 -7.00
N THR A 128 8.13 -7.54 -7.59
CA THR A 128 8.32 -7.61 -9.05
C THR A 128 8.96 -8.92 -9.52
N ASP A 129 9.58 -9.68 -8.61
CA ASP A 129 10.48 -10.76 -8.95
C ASP A 129 10.57 -11.90 -7.92
N CYS A 130 9.42 -12.46 -7.53
CA CYS A 130 9.36 -13.59 -6.60
C CYS A 130 10.07 -13.33 -5.27
N TYR A 131 9.85 -12.13 -4.71
CA TYR A 131 10.40 -11.66 -3.43
C TYR A 131 11.93 -11.68 -3.40
N THR A 132 12.56 -11.42 -4.56
CA THR A 132 14.02 -11.30 -4.64
C THR A 132 14.46 -9.87 -4.37
N THR A 133 13.65 -8.90 -4.74
CA THR A 133 13.90 -7.48 -4.51
C THR A 133 12.72 -6.81 -3.82
N ASP A 134 13.01 -6.08 -2.74
CA ASP A 134 12.03 -5.24 -2.07
C ASP A 134 11.97 -3.88 -2.79
N THR A 135 10.83 -3.57 -3.42
CA THR A 135 10.64 -2.31 -4.16
C THR A 135 9.56 -1.45 -3.52
N SER A 136 9.85 -0.19 -3.18
CA SER A 136 8.88 0.72 -2.53
C SER A 136 9.10 2.23 -2.78
N ASN A 137 8.07 2.95 -3.25
CA ASN A 137 8.04 4.39 -3.56
C ASN A 137 9.00 4.87 -4.69
N PRO A 138 8.61 5.84 -5.55
CA PRO A 138 9.33 6.23 -6.76
C PRO A 138 10.58 7.08 -6.48
N GLY A 139 11.50 7.09 -7.46
CA GLY A 139 12.66 7.99 -7.46
C GLY A 139 13.91 7.45 -6.74
N TRP A 140 13.82 6.25 -6.19
CA TRP A 140 14.89 5.59 -5.48
C TRP A 140 15.41 4.43 -6.30
N VAL A 141 16.69 4.45 -6.61
CA VAL A 141 17.35 3.31 -7.22
C VAL A 141 17.71 2.34 -6.10
N TRP A 142 17.02 1.19 -6.04
CA TRP A 142 17.43 0.10 -5.16
C TRP A 142 18.69 -0.53 -5.73
N ARG A 143 19.75 -0.56 -4.93
CA ARG A 143 20.96 -1.30 -5.23
C ARG A 143 20.82 -2.69 -4.65
N SER A 144 20.62 -3.69 -5.49
CA SER A 144 20.96 -5.08 -5.14
C SER A 144 22.30 -5.41 -5.79
N ASN A 145 23.34 -5.65 -4.98
CA ASN A 145 24.63 -6.22 -5.40
C ASN A 145 25.21 -5.72 -6.74
N GLU A 146 25.14 -4.39 -7.00
CA GLU A 146 25.70 -3.64 -8.16
C GLU A 146 24.70 -3.17 -9.25
N GLU A 147 23.43 -3.61 -9.24
CA GLU A 147 22.46 -3.20 -10.27
C GLU A 147 21.55 -2.04 -9.81
N VAL A 148 21.30 -1.09 -10.71
CA VAL A 148 20.31 -0.02 -10.57
C VAL A 148 19.00 -0.54 -11.15
N ILE A 149 18.03 -0.84 -10.29
CA ILE A 149 16.76 -1.43 -10.72
C ILE A 149 15.79 -0.30 -11.09
N PRO A 150 15.35 -0.20 -12.36
CA PRO A 150 14.24 0.67 -12.71
C PRO A 150 12.96 0.12 -12.05
N GLY A 151 12.32 0.94 -11.22
CA GLY A 151 11.09 0.58 -10.51
C GLY A 151 10.00 1.65 -10.72
N LEU A 152 9.25 1.96 -9.66
CA LEU A 152 8.23 3.00 -9.66
C LEU A 152 8.75 4.35 -10.21
N ILE A 153 8.06 4.89 -11.20
CA ILE A 153 8.38 6.16 -11.87
C ILE A 153 7.39 7.22 -11.42
N GLN A 154 7.90 8.37 -10.95
CA GLN A 154 7.07 9.51 -10.58
C GLN A 154 6.41 10.05 -11.86
N LEU A 155 5.07 10.12 -11.84
CA LEU A 155 4.28 10.63 -12.96
C LEU A 155 3.67 11.99 -12.64
N SER A 156 3.21 12.22 -11.42
CA SER A 156 2.56 13.47 -11.07
C SER A 156 3.54 14.63 -10.95
N ASN A 157 3.15 15.78 -11.48
CA ASN A 157 3.78 17.08 -11.25
C ASN A 157 3.17 17.86 -10.06
N ARG A 158 2.30 17.24 -9.24
CA ARG A 158 1.54 17.95 -8.19
C ARG A 158 1.70 17.39 -6.78
N ILE A 159 2.37 16.25 -6.63
CA ILE A 159 2.51 15.57 -5.35
C ILE A 159 3.92 14.97 -5.21
N LEU A 160 4.48 15.05 -4.02
CA LEU A 160 5.69 14.32 -3.63
C LEU A 160 5.33 12.91 -3.18
N VAL A 161 6.22 11.96 -3.44
CA VAL A 161 6.15 10.65 -2.79
C VAL A 161 7.38 10.45 -1.91
N PRO A 162 7.24 10.69 -0.59
CA PRO A 162 8.33 10.43 0.35
C PRO A 162 8.66 8.94 0.41
N PRO A 163 9.95 8.55 0.53
CA PRO A 163 10.33 7.14 0.66
C PRO A 163 9.73 6.46 1.89
N ASP A 164 9.50 7.19 2.99
CA ASP A 164 8.86 6.62 4.18
C ASP A 164 7.32 6.60 4.10
N GLY A 165 6.71 7.05 3.00
CA GLY A 165 5.27 7.05 2.72
C GLY A 165 4.62 8.44 2.67
N ILE A 166 3.49 8.53 1.98
CA ILE A 166 2.65 9.73 1.92
C ILE A 166 1.93 9.91 3.26
N THR A 167 2.02 11.11 3.83
CA THR A 167 1.40 11.49 5.10
C THR A 167 0.05 12.18 4.89
N PHE A 168 -0.80 12.14 5.92
CA PHE A 168 -2.14 12.74 5.93
C PHE A 168 -2.25 13.79 7.02
N GLU A 169 -3.19 14.73 6.86
CA GLU A 169 -3.72 15.49 8.00
C GLU A 169 -4.44 14.53 8.97
N ALA A 170 -4.69 14.97 10.21
CA ALA A 170 -5.39 14.14 11.18
C ALA A 170 -6.77 13.72 10.64
N THR A 171 -7.06 12.43 10.73
CA THR A 171 -8.22 11.74 10.14
C THR A 171 -8.66 10.64 11.09
N ASP A 172 -9.97 10.37 11.11
CA ASP A 172 -10.65 9.42 12.00
C ASP A 172 -11.72 8.65 11.23
N GLY A 173 -11.28 7.96 10.17
CA GLY A 173 -12.14 7.15 9.30
C GLY A 173 -12.45 7.80 7.95
N GLU A 174 -12.00 9.02 7.66
CA GLU A 174 -12.07 9.56 6.30
C GLU A 174 -11.25 8.73 5.30
N LEU A 175 -11.62 8.83 4.03
CA LEU A 175 -11.28 7.85 3.01
C LEU A 175 -10.19 8.34 2.06
N LEU A 176 -9.34 7.42 1.62
CA LEU A 176 -8.49 7.62 0.45
C LEU A 176 -8.95 6.70 -0.68
N GLY A 177 -9.29 7.29 -1.82
CA GLY A 177 -9.51 6.53 -3.04
C GLY A 177 -8.17 6.11 -3.64
N THR A 178 -8.05 4.83 -3.95
CA THR A 178 -6.89 4.23 -4.61
C THR A 178 -7.38 3.53 -5.88
N ALA A 179 -6.74 3.81 -7.02
CA ALA A 179 -6.95 3.03 -8.23
C ALA A 179 -5.62 2.67 -8.89
N TRP A 180 -5.49 1.43 -9.34
CA TRP A 180 -4.40 0.98 -10.19
C TRP A 180 -4.96 0.65 -11.57
N MET A 181 -4.45 1.31 -12.60
CA MET A 181 -4.90 1.15 -13.98
C MET A 181 -3.72 0.79 -14.88
N ALA A 182 -3.87 -0.21 -15.75
CA ALA A 182 -2.88 -0.51 -16.77
C ALA A 182 -2.95 0.57 -17.87
N LEU A 183 -1.88 1.34 -18.05
CA LEU A 183 -1.76 2.35 -19.10
C LEU A 183 -0.67 1.97 -20.12
N PRO A 184 -0.88 2.17 -21.43
CA PRO A 184 0.13 1.97 -22.46
C PRO A 184 1.02 3.20 -22.60
N LEU A 185 1.94 3.41 -21.64
CA LEU A 185 2.86 4.56 -21.66
C LEU A 185 4.09 4.34 -22.56
N SER A 186 4.34 3.10 -22.98
CA SER A 186 5.39 2.70 -23.92
C SER A 186 4.89 1.61 -24.85
N ASP A 187 5.46 1.54 -26.05
CA ASP A 187 5.22 0.43 -26.98
C ASP A 187 6.01 -0.82 -26.54
N PRO A 188 5.48 -2.04 -26.74
CA PRO A 188 6.24 -3.26 -26.53
C PRO A 188 7.52 -3.31 -27.36
N TYR A 189 8.58 -3.86 -26.80
CA TYR A 189 9.85 -4.04 -27.49
C TYR A 189 10.59 -5.28 -26.98
N GLU A 190 11.57 -5.76 -27.75
CA GLU A 190 12.42 -6.88 -27.35
C GLU A 190 13.76 -6.37 -26.82
N ARG A 191 14.19 -6.88 -25.67
CA ARG A 191 15.52 -6.62 -25.10
C ARG A 191 16.06 -7.88 -24.47
N GLY A 192 17.26 -8.29 -24.88
CA GLY A 192 17.94 -9.44 -24.30
C GLY A 192 17.17 -10.76 -24.42
N GLY A 193 16.37 -10.94 -25.49
CA GLY A 193 15.55 -12.15 -25.71
C GLY A 193 14.26 -12.22 -24.89
N VAL A 194 13.90 -11.13 -24.20
CA VAL A 194 12.62 -10.97 -23.50
C VAL A 194 11.82 -9.89 -24.20
N VAL A 195 10.53 -10.16 -24.45
CA VAL A 195 9.57 -9.15 -24.88
C VAL A 195 9.11 -8.41 -23.63
N VAL A 196 9.29 -7.10 -23.60
CA VAL A 196 8.75 -6.20 -22.59
C VAL A 196 7.35 -5.78 -23.03
N GLY A 197 6.37 -5.93 -22.14
CA GLY A 197 4.97 -5.62 -22.42
C GLY A 197 4.66 -4.11 -22.39
N ASP A 198 3.37 -3.79 -22.51
CA ASP A 198 2.87 -2.40 -22.60
C ASP A 198 2.18 -1.90 -21.33
N LYS A 199 1.98 -2.75 -20.31
CA LYS A 199 1.19 -2.37 -19.13
C LYS A 199 2.04 -1.65 -18.11
N SER A 200 1.96 -0.32 -18.14
CA SER A 200 2.44 0.55 -17.08
C SER A 200 1.34 0.71 -16.03
N TRP A 201 1.39 -0.10 -14.97
CA TRP A 201 0.41 -0.03 -13.89
C TRP A 201 0.55 1.27 -13.12
N THR A 202 -0.45 2.14 -13.25
CA THR A 202 -0.42 3.54 -12.79
C THR A 202 -1.36 3.73 -11.61
N LEU A 203 -0.82 4.28 -10.52
CA LEU A 203 -1.57 4.67 -9.35
C LEU A 203 -2.29 6.00 -9.59
N PHE A 204 -3.58 6.03 -9.27
CA PHE A 204 -4.38 7.23 -9.08
C PHE A 204 -4.82 7.30 -7.62
N LEU A 205 -4.77 8.50 -7.04
CA LEU A 205 -5.32 8.77 -5.72
C LEU A 205 -6.47 9.76 -5.82
N GLU A 206 -7.47 9.60 -4.94
CA GLU A 206 -8.56 10.54 -4.71
C GLU A 206 -8.61 10.89 -3.21
N ALA A 207 -8.31 12.15 -2.90
CA ALA A 207 -8.29 12.75 -1.57
C ALA A 207 -8.93 14.15 -1.64
N ALA A 208 -9.35 14.71 -0.50
CA ALA A 208 -10.07 15.98 -0.47
C ALA A 208 -9.29 17.16 -1.08
N ASN A 209 -7.95 17.09 -1.12
CA ASN A 209 -7.07 18.12 -1.66
C ASN A 209 -6.18 17.64 -2.83
N PHE A 210 -6.36 16.41 -3.30
CA PHE A 210 -5.61 15.87 -4.43
C PHE A 210 -6.42 14.84 -5.19
N ARG A 211 -6.41 14.95 -6.51
CA ARG A 211 -6.88 13.88 -7.40
C ARG A 211 -6.01 13.75 -8.64
N GLY A 212 -5.85 12.51 -9.10
CA GLY A 212 -5.16 12.18 -10.35
C GLY A 212 -4.03 11.17 -10.21
N PRO A 213 -3.21 11.00 -11.27
CA PRO A 213 -2.12 10.04 -11.26
C PRO A 213 -1.01 10.45 -10.28
N VAL A 214 -0.30 9.47 -9.75
CA VAL A 214 0.83 9.65 -8.83
C VAL A 214 2.14 9.13 -9.43
N ALA A 215 2.20 7.82 -9.66
CA ALA A 215 3.36 7.10 -10.14
C ALA A 215 2.93 5.84 -10.89
N TYR A 216 3.83 5.22 -11.64
CA TYR A 216 3.55 3.94 -12.30
C TYR A 216 4.72 2.96 -12.21
N TRP A 217 4.40 1.67 -12.28
CA TRP A 217 5.36 0.60 -12.47
C TRP A 217 5.75 0.48 -13.94
N ALA A 218 7.04 0.63 -14.23
CA ALA A 218 7.57 0.39 -15.56
C ALA A 218 7.38 -1.08 -15.97
N PRO A 219 6.99 -1.39 -17.22
CA PRO A 219 6.90 -2.77 -17.72
C PRO A 219 8.15 -3.62 -17.45
N GLU A 220 9.32 -3.01 -17.56
CA GLU A 220 10.64 -3.61 -17.38
C GLU A 220 10.85 -4.19 -15.97
N ALA A 221 10.22 -3.59 -14.95
CA ALA A 221 10.26 -4.11 -13.60
C ALA A 221 9.68 -5.53 -13.53
N TRP A 222 8.63 -5.79 -14.32
CA TRP A 222 7.95 -7.08 -14.36
C TRP A 222 8.65 -8.09 -15.28
N SER A 223 9.17 -7.66 -16.44
CA SER A 223 9.79 -8.60 -17.39
C SER A 223 11.14 -9.15 -16.91
N ARG A 224 11.83 -8.43 -16.01
CA ARG A 224 13.19 -8.80 -15.58
C ARG A 224 13.30 -10.20 -15.00
N VAL A 225 12.36 -10.60 -14.13
CA VAL A 225 12.39 -11.93 -13.48
C VAL A 225 12.25 -13.08 -14.49
N THR A 226 11.78 -12.79 -15.70
CA THR A 226 11.57 -13.79 -16.74
C THR A 226 12.83 -14.06 -17.56
N ILE A 227 13.90 -13.26 -17.41
CA ILE A 227 15.17 -13.44 -18.14
C ILE A 227 15.71 -14.84 -17.86
N ASN A 228 16.05 -15.57 -18.93
CA ASN A 228 16.52 -16.96 -18.86
C ASN A 228 15.57 -17.95 -18.16
N HIS A 229 14.28 -17.59 -18.00
CA HIS A 229 13.26 -18.46 -17.40
C HIS A 229 12.02 -18.55 -18.30
N PRO A 230 12.06 -19.36 -19.37
CA PRO A 230 10.99 -19.45 -20.37
C PRO A 230 9.57 -19.67 -19.83
N PRO A 231 9.33 -20.43 -18.74
CA PRO A 231 7.98 -20.57 -18.16
C PRO A 231 7.33 -19.24 -17.75
N ALA A 232 8.11 -18.22 -17.41
CA ALA A 232 7.58 -16.92 -16.99
C ALA A 232 7.40 -15.91 -18.14
N HIS A 233 7.85 -16.22 -19.35
CA HIS A 233 7.70 -15.30 -20.48
C HIS A 233 6.22 -14.98 -20.75
N LEU A 234 5.89 -13.69 -20.89
CA LEU A 234 4.52 -13.19 -21.14
C LEU A 234 3.52 -13.49 -19.99
N ARG A 235 4.03 -13.76 -18.78
CA ARG A 235 3.23 -14.08 -17.58
C ARG A 235 3.24 -12.96 -16.54
N GLY A 236 4.10 -11.96 -16.73
CA GLY A 236 4.20 -10.81 -15.84
C GLY A 236 3.08 -9.80 -16.01
N LEU A 237 3.00 -8.89 -15.05
CA LEU A 237 2.04 -7.77 -15.04
C LEU A 237 2.24 -6.78 -16.19
N ASP A 238 3.39 -6.79 -16.86
CA ASP A 238 3.60 -6.05 -18.12
C ASP A 238 2.77 -6.61 -19.29
N HIS A 239 2.41 -7.89 -19.25
CA HIS A 239 1.61 -8.57 -20.29
C HIS A 239 0.20 -8.90 -19.83
N ARG A 240 0.06 -9.37 -18.60
CA ARG A 240 -1.17 -9.92 -18.06
C ARG A 240 -2.01 -8.84 -17.37
N GLU A 241 -3.31 -8.97 -17.56
CA GLU A 241 -4.31 -8.37 -16.69
C GLU A 241 -4.18 -8.92 -15.26
N ILE A 242 -4.79 -8.24 -14.30
CA ILE A 242 -4.90 -8.75 -12.94
C ILE A 242 -5.96 -9.85 -12.86
N ASP A 243 -5.75 -10.79 -11.97
CA ASP A 243 -6.75 -11.81 -11.64
C ASP A 243 -7.98 -11.17 -10.97
N THR A 244 -9.15 -11.40 -11.58
CA THR A 244 -10.46 -10.89 -11.14
C THR A 244 -11.34 -11.95 -10.49
N GLU A 245 -10.93 -13.22 -10.41
CA GLU A 245 -11.78 -14.29 -9.88
C GLU A 245 -12.18 -13.99 -8.43
N TYR A 246 -11.20 -13.61 -7.61
CA TYR A 246 -11.40 -13.06 -6.28
C TYR A 246 -10.18 -12.27 -5.83
N ARG A 247 -10.34 -11.13 -5.14
CA ARG A 247 -9.26 -10.38 -4.50
C ARG A 247 -9.48 -10.27 -3.00
N LEU A 248 -8.41 -10.46 -2.23
CA LEU A 248 -8.44 -10.32 -0.78
C LEU A 248 -8.21 -8.85 -0.41
N PHE A 249 -9.16 -8.30 0.34
CA PHE A 249 -8.99 -7.03 1.03
C PHE A 249 -8.73 -7.35 2.49
N ALA A 250 -7.60 -6.89 3.01
CA ALA A 250 -7.17 -7.24 4.36
C ALA A 250 -6.73 -6.00 5.15
N SER A 251 -7.06 -6.04 6.44
CA SER A 251 -6.35 -5.33 7.50
C SER A 251 -5.37 -6.33 8.11
N GLN A 252 -4.12 -6.30 7.67
CA GLN A 252 -3.03 -7.03 8.32
C GLN A 252 -2.76 -6.39 9.68
N LEU A 253 -2.64 -7.19 10.73
CA LEU A 253 -2.35 -6.71 12.08
C LEU A 253 -1.22 -7.55 12.68
N SER A 254 -0.28 -6.89 13.36
CA SER A 254 0.73 -7.49 14.24
C SER A 254 1.03 -6.50 15.35
N THR A 255 1.02 -6.95 16.60
CA THR A 255 1.36 -6.13 17.77
C THR A 255 2.35 -6.86 18.68
N PRO A 256 3.15 -6.13 19.48
CA PRO A 256 3.79 -6.73 20.64
C PRO A 256 2.74 -7.15 21.69
N SER A 257 3.19 -7.89 22.71
CA SER A 257 2.39 -8.22 23.88
C SER A 257 3.21 -8.19 25.18
N LEU A 258 2.49 -8.07 26.28
CA LEU A 258 2.96 -8.39 27.63
C LEU A 258 2.28 -9.68 28.08
N SER A 259 2.94 -10.48 28.90
CA SER A 259 2.36 -11.69 29.46
C SER A 259 2.73 -11.90 30.92
N THR A 260 1.86 -12.57 31.67
CA THR A 260 2.09 -12.94 33.06
C THR A 260 1.33 -14.23 33.40
N ALA A 261 1.76 -14.93 34.44
CA ALA A 261 1.08 -16.11 34.95
C ALA A 261 0.58 -15.86 36.38
N VAL A 262 -0.75 -15.85 36.56
CA VAL A 262 -1.39 -15.59 37.86
C VAL A 262 -2.27 -16.78 38.23
N GLN A 263 -2.03 -17.36 39.40
CA GLN A 263 -2.77 -18.53 39.92
C GLN A 263 -2.79 -19.73 38.96
N GLY A 264 -1.66 -19.98 38.28
CA GLY A 264 -1.53 -21.13 37.36
C GLY A 264 -2.23 -20.94 36.02
N ARG A 265 -2.53 -19.71 35.63
CA ARG A 265 -3.16 -19.35 34.37
C ARG A 265 -2.38 -18.25 33.67
N ASP A 266 -2.19 -18.41 32.36
CA ASP A 266 -1.49 -17.43 31.54
C ASP A 266 -2.44 -16.34 31.08
N TRP A 267 -1.94 -15.11 31.14
CA TRP A 267 -2.62 -13.89 30.70
C TRP A 267 -1.72 -13.12 29.75
N SER A 268 -2.34 -12.45 28.79
CA SER A 268 -1.64 -11.59 27.85
C SER A 268 -2.40 -10.29 27.60
N ARG A 269 -1.64 -9.25 27.28
CA ARG A 269 -2.15 -7.93 26.93
C ARG A 269 -1.42 -7.42 25.69
N ILE A 270 -2.17 -6.84 24.77
CA ILE A 270 -1.63 -6.08 23.64
C ILE A 270 -1.80 -4.57 23.87
N PRO A 271 -1.14 -3.71 23.08
CA PRO A 271 -1.48 -2.29 23.03
C PRO A 271 -2.96 -2.09 22.72
N GLU A 272 -3.59 -1.09 23.35
CA GLU A 272 -4.97 -0.75 23.03
C GLU A 272 -5.05 -0.28 21.57
N LEU A 273 -5.93 -0.93 20.80
CA LEU A 273 -6.18 -0.57 19.41
C LEU A 273 -7.53 0.14 19.32
N ARG A 274 -7.49 1.37 18.81
CA ARG A 274 -8.68 2.17 18.56
C ARG A 274 -9.07 2.17 17.09
N PHE A 275 -10.37 2.29 16.86
CA PHE A 275 -10.98 2.31 15.53
C PHE A 275 -12.06 3.40 15.49
N PRO A 276 -12.19 4.12 14.36
CA PRO A 276 -13.24 5.11 14.19
C PRO A 276 -14.59 4.40 14.12
N VAL A 277 -15.60 5.00 14.74
CA VAL A 277 -16.96 4.46 14.76
C VAL A 277 -17.93 5.52 14.25
N ASP A 278 -18.64 5.20 13.18
CA ASP A 278 -19.66 6.07 12.62
C ASP A 278 -20.96 6.04 13.45
N SER A 279 -21.96 6.81 13.01
CA SER A 279 -23.26 6.89 13.69
C SER A 279 -24.05 5.58 13.70
N GLU A 280 -23.67 4.60 12.89
CA GLU A 280 -24.28 3.27 12.81
C GLU A 280 -23.49 2.21 13.59
N GLY A 281 -22.44 2.62 14.31
CA GLY A 281 -21.61 1.68 15.07
C GLY A 281 -20.63 0.91 14.19
N ARG A 282 -20.29 1.42 13.00
CA ARG A 282 -19.43 0.74 12.03
C ARG A 282 -18.04 1.36 11.98
N THR A 283 -17.03 0.53 11.77
CA THR A 283 -15.74 0.94 11.21
C THR A 283 -15.65 0.41 9.79
N VAL A 284 -15.58 1.29 8.81
CA VAL A 284 -15.42 0.89 7.40
C VAL A 284 -13.93 0.76 7.07
N PHE A 285 -13.50 -0.43 6.65
CA PHE A 285 -12.13 -0.65 6.20
C PHE A 285 -11.98 -0.30 4.72
N HIS A 286 -12.86 -0.86 3.88
CA HIS A 286 -12.89 -0.57 2.46
C HIS A 286 -14.31 -0.44 1.93
N GLN A 287 -14.48 0.34 0.87
CA GLN A 287 -15.75 0.45 0.14
C GLN A 287 -15.54 0.66 -1.37
N ASP A 288 -16.63 0.47 -2.13
CA ASP A 288 -16.74 0.74 -3.56
C ASP A 288 -15.68 0.06 -4.44
N VAL A 289 -15.42 -1.22 -4.18
CA VAL A 289 -14.49 -2.00 -4.99
C VAL A 289 -15.01 -2.11 -6.43
N THR A 290 -14.24 -1.61 -7.38
CA THR A 290 -14.62 -1.53 -8.79
C THR A 290 -13.50 -2.05 -9.67
N PHE A 291 -13.79 -3.06 -10.50
CA PHE A 291 -12.90 -3.55 -11.54
C PHE A 291 -13.13 -2.83 -12.86
N TYR A 292 -12.08 -2.69 -13.67
CA TYR A 292 -12.12 -1.92 -14.91
C TYR A 292 -11.65 -2.75 -16.09
N GLY A 293 -12.42 -2.70 -17.16
CA GLY A 293 -12.02 -3.23 -18.46
C GLY A 293 -11.13 -2.28 -19.23
N ARG A 294 -10.57 -2.79 -20.32
CA ARG A 294 -9.64 -2.06 -21.20
C ARG A 294 -10.18 -0.72 -21.70
N GLY A 295 -11.50 -0.65 -21.95
CA GLY A 295 -12.18 0.56 -22.42
C GLY A 295 -12.28 1.68 -21.38
N ALA A 296 -11.92 1.45 -20.12
CA ALA A 296 -12.03 2.47 -19.07
C ALA A 296 -11.04 3.64 -19.25
N ILE A 297 -9.81 3.35 -19.66
CA ILE A 297 -8.77 4.38 -19.88
C ILE A 297 -7.65 3.95 -20.84
N TYR A 298 -7.36 2.64 -20.95
CA TYR A 298 -6.23 2.14 -21.72
C TYR A 298 -6.33 2.54 -23.20
N GLU A 299 -7.49 2.32 -23.84
CA GLU A 299 -7.68 2.65 -25.27
C GLU A 299 -7.60 4.15 -25.53
N GLN A 300 -8.07 4.98 -24.59
CA GLN A 300 -8.00 6.44 -24.70
C GLN A 300 -6.54 6.91 -24.63
N VAL A 301 -5.72 6.34 -23.74
CA VAL A 301 -4.28 6.64 -23.68
C VAL A 301 -3.56 6.15 -24.94
N ALA A 302 -3.88 4.95 -25.43
CA ALA A 302 -3.30 4.41 -26.66
C ALA A 302 -3.62 5.28 -27.90
N ALA A 303 -4.83 5.84 -27.96
CA ALA A 303 -5.22 6.79 -29.00
C ALA A 303 -4.50 8.15 -28.82
N ALA A 304 -4.34 8.63 -27.58
CA ALA A 304 -3.65 9.88 -27.28
C ALA A 304 -2.16 9.84 -27.63
N ALA A 305 -1.50 8.71 -27.43
CA ALA A 305 -0.14 8.47 -27.91
C ALA A 305 -0.01 8.63 -29.44
N LYS A 306 -1.12 8.48 -30.19
CA LYS A 306 -1.22 8.67 -31.64
C LYS A 306 -1.82 10.02 -32.04
N GLY A 307 -1.96 10.96 -31.10
CA GLY A 307 -2.40 12.33 -31.34
C GLY A 307 -3.90 12.60 -31.12
N ALA A 308 -4.66 11.64 -30.56
CA ALA A 308 -6.02 11.92 -30.10
C ALA A 308 -6.03 12.76 -28.80
N PRO A 309 -7.13 13.46 -28.47
CA PRO A 309 -7.29 14.06 -27.15
C PRO A 309 -7.29 12.99 -26.03
N LEU A 310 -6.74 13.32 -24.87
CA LEU A 310 -6.68 12.42 -23.73
C LEU A 310 -7.95 12.57 -22.88
N ALA A 311 -8.58 11.46 -22.52
CA ALA A 311 -9.78 11.48 -21.68
C ALA A 311 -9.46 11.99 -20.27
N ALA A 312 -10.32 12.83 -19.68
CA ALA A 312 -10.12 13.42 -18.35
C ALA A 312 -10.90 12.70 -17.23
N ALA A 313 -11.36 11.48 -17.49
CA ALA A 313 -12.12 10.64 -16.57
C ALA A 313 -12.00 9.16 -16.97
N PHE A 314 -12.28 8.23 -16.05
CA PHE A 314 -12.48 6.83 -16.42
C PHE A 314 -13.84 6.65 -17.08
N ASP A 315 -13.89 5.86 -18.15
CA ASP A 315 -15.16 5.44 -18.73
C ASP A 315 -15.79 4.35 -17.85
N HIS A 316 -16.70 4.79 -16.98
CA HIS A 316 -17.40 3.89 -16.06
C HIS A 316 -18.37 2.92 -16.73
N SER A 317 -18.65 3.06 -18.03
CA SER A 317 -19.39 2.03 -18.78
C SER A 317 -18.56 0.75 -18.98
N ALA A 318 -17.23 0.87 -18.89
CA ALA A 318 -16.27 -0.25 -18.89
C ALA A 318 -15.80 -0.59 -17.47
N SER A 319 -16.67 -0.46 -16.47
CA SER A 319 -16.37 -0.80 -15.08
C SER A 319 -17.47 -1.64 -14.46
N ALA A 320 -17.13 -2.42 -13.44
CA ALA A 320 -18.08 -3.24 -12.70
C ALA A 320 -17.76 -3.24 -11.20
N HIS A 321 -18.81 -3.03 -10.39
CA HIS A 321 -18.74 -3.18 -8.94
C HIS A 321 -18.48 -4.64 -8.56
N ALA A 322 -17.67 -4.86 -7.52
CA ALA A 322 -17.42 -6.17 -6.94
C ALA A 322 -17.90 -6.19 -5.48
N PRO A 323 -18.86 -7.06 -5.13
CA PRO A 323 -19.33 -7.15 -3.75
C PRO A 323 -18.22 -7.70 -2.84
N LEU A 324 -18.08 -7.05 -1.68
CA LEU A 324 -17.21 -7.49 -0.59
C LEU A 324 -17.98 -8.43 0.32
N GLN A 325 -17.36 -9.57 0.66
CA GLN A 325 -17.93 -10.56 1.57
C GLN A 325 -16.92 -10.88 2.68
N THR A 326 -17.36 -10.74 3.93
CA THR A 326 -16.54 -11.07 5.10
C THR A 326 -16.43 -12.57 5.35
N HIS A 327 -15.34 -12.97 6.01
CA HIS A 327 -15.10 -14.34 6.43
C HIS A 327 -14.97 -14.42 7.95
N ARG A 328 -14.50 -15.55 8.48
CA ARG A 328 -14.12 -15.69 9.89
C ARG A 328 -12.86 -14.90 10.23
N TRP A 329 -12.66 -14.62 11.52
CA TRP A 329 -11.40 -14.10 12.06
C TRP A 329 -10.23 -15.03 11.72
N GLU A 330 -9.11 -14.45 11.27
CA GLU A 330 -7.84 -15.14 11.08
C GLU A 330 -6.74 -14.47 11.89
N LEU A 331 -7.02 -14.34 13.19
CA LEU A 331 -6.12 -13.75 14.18
C LEU A 331 -5.62 -14.80 15.16
N ASN A 332 -4.31 -14.78 15.36
CA ASN A 332 -3.61 -15.54 16.39
C ASN A 332 -3.03 -14.58 17.42
N HIS A 333 -2.79 -15.08 18.63
CA HIS A 333 -1.98 -14.42 19.63
C HIS A 333 -0.79 -15.33 19.95
N GLY A 334 0.41 -14.85 19.62
CA GLY A 334 1.55 -15.74 19.41
C GLY A 334 1.25 -16.75 18.30
N ASP A 335 1.34 -18.04 18.62
CA ASP A 335 1.07 -19.14 17.69
C ASP A 335 -0.32 -19.78 17.86
N LEU A 336 -1.14 -19.28 18.79
CA LEU A 336 -2.44 -19.88 19.12
C LEU A 336 -3.60 -18.99 18.62
N PRO A 337 -4.73 -19.56 18.21
CA PRO A 337 -5.87 -18.78 17.73
C PRO A 337 -6.52 -17.94 18.84
N VAL A 338 -7.11 -16.81 18.44
CA VAL A 338 -7.90 -15.94 19.31
C VAL A 338 -9.39 -16.25 19.16
N MET A 339 -10.08 -16.36 20.30
CA MET A 339 -11.52 -16.68 20.36
C MET A 339 -12.30 -15.63 21.18
N GLY A 340 -13.61 -15.55 20.95
CA GLY A 340 -14.53 -14.73 21.74
C GLY A 340 -14.54 -13.25 21.38
N LEU A 341 -13.94 -12.86 20.24
CA LEU A 341 -13.95 -11.49 19.73
C LEU A 341 -15.38 -11.00 19.44
N GLU A 342 -16.28 -11.91 19.05
CA GLU A 342 -17.68 -11.64 18.69
C GLU A 342 -18.51 -11.09 19.86
N ARG A 343 -18.02 -11.21 21.09
CA ARG A 343 -18.61 -10.57 22.28
C ARG A 343 -18.40 -9.05 22.27
N PHE A 344 -17.39 -8.56 21.57
CA PHE A 344 -16.96 -7.17 21.55
C PHE A 344 -17.21 -6.51 20.20
N VAL A 345 -16.95 -7.25 19.12
CA VAL A 345 -16.98 -6.73 17.75
C VAL A 345 -17.23 -7.85 16.75
N GLN A 346 -18.04 -7.58 15.73
CA GLN A 346 -18.35 -8.51 14.66
C GLN A 346 -17.73 -8.06 13.34
N LEU A 347 -17.37 -9.01 12.49
CA LEU A 347 -17.09 -8.73 11.08
C LEU A 347 -18.41 -8.60 10.34
N ALA A 348 -18.52 -7.57 9.52
CA ALA A 348 -19.71 -7.32 8.72
C ALA A 348 -19.35 -6.75 7.35
N ASP A 349 -20.15 -7.12 6.36
CA ASP A 349 -20.30 -6.45 5.08
C ASP A 349 -21.72 -5.89 4.98
N TRP A 350 -21.85 -4.80 4.23
CA TRP A 350 -23.10 -4.03 4.18
C TRP A 350 -23.53 -3.79 2.73
N ASP A 351 -24.85 -3.65 2.57
CA ASP A 351 -25.52 -3.35 1.30
C ASP A 351 -26.05 -1.90 1.31
N THR A 352 -26.15 -1.31 0.12
CA THR A 352 -27.04 -0.16 -0.13
C THR A 352 -28.21 -0.63 -0.99
N GLU A 353 -29.18 0.25 -1.26
CA GLU A 353 -30.29 -0.07 -2.18
C GLU A 353 -29.80 -0.51 -3.57
N ASP A 354 -28.68 0.05 -4.04
CA ASP A 354 -28.17 -0.13 -5.40
C ASP A 354 -26.87 -0.96 -5.49
N LYS A 355 -26.24 -1.32 -4.37
CA LYS A 355 -24.94 -2.03 -4.33
C LYS A 355 -24.89 -3.05 -3.20
N GLU A 356 -24.85 -4.33 -3.58
CA GLU A 356 -24.52 -5.45 -2.68
C GLU A 356 -23.04 -5.40 -2.27
N GLY A 357 -22.75 -5.64 -0.99
CA GLY A 357 -21.40 -5.67 -0.44
C GLY A 357 -20.60 -4.42 -0.77
N TRP A 358 -21.21 -3.23 -0.65
CA TRP A 358 -20.58 -1.96 -1.02
C TRP A 358 -19.40 -1.62 -0.09
N ALA A 359 -19.48 -2.06 1.17
CA ALA A 359 -18.45 -1.84 2.17
C ALA A 359 -18.34 -3.02 3.14
N TRP A 360 -17.22 -3.08 3.86
CA TRP A 360 -16.99 -4.04 4.92
C TRP A 360 -16.12 -3.47 6.04
N GLY A 361 -16.17 -4.13 7.20
CA GLY A 361 -15.28 -3.84 8.32
C GLY A 361 -15.80 -4.40 9.63
N LEU A 362 -15.86 -3.54 10.66
CA LEU A 362 -16.21 -3.92 12.03
C LEU A 362 -17.57 -3.34 12.43
N GLN A 363 -18.44 -4.18 12.97
CA GLN A 363 -19.68 -3.77 13.63
C GLN A 363 -19.50 -3.84 15.15
N TRP A 364 -19.60 -2.70 15.81
CA TRP A 364 -19.44 -2.57 17.25
C TRP A 364 -20.77 -2.71 18.00
N SER A 365 -20.71 -3.27 19.22
CA SER A 365 -21.85 -3.41 20.13
C SER A 365 -21.76 -2.42 21.30
N ASP A 366 -21.33 -2.88 22.47
CA ASP A 366 -21.43 -2.18 23.77
C ASP A 366 -20.28 -1.19 24.01
N HIS A 367 -19.12 -1.41 23.39
CA HIS A 367 -17.91 -0.59 23.50
C HIS A 367 -17.45 -0.13 22.11
N PRO A 368 -18.00 0.97 21.57
CA PRO A 368 -17.65 1.40 20.23
C PRO A 368 -16.16 1.76 20.13
N GLY A 369 -15.46 1.12 19.19
CA GLY A 369 -14.16 1.56 18.70
C GLY A 369 -12.94 1.10 19.50
N VAL A 370 -13.11 0.28 20.55
CA VAL A 370 -11.99 -0.23 21.36
C VAL A 370 -11.88 -1.74 21.20
N PHE A 371 -10.82 -2.20 20.53
CA PHE A 371 -10.61 -3.62 20.29
C PHE A 371 -10.15 -4.37 21.55
N PRO A 372 -10.57 -5.63 21.76
CA PRO A 372 -10.17 -6.42 22.92
C PRO A 372 -8.65 -6.51 23.05
N SER A 373 -8.15 -6.03 24.18
CA SER A 373 -6.71 -5.92 24.43
C SER A 373 -6.18 -6.92 25.46
N TYR A 374 -7.06 -7.69 26.09
CA TYR A 374 -6.73 -8.62 27.18
C TYR A 374 -7.16 -10.04 26.80
N PHE A 375 -6.28 -10.99 27.05
CA PHE A 375 -6.46 -12.38 26.68
C PHE A 375 -6.13 -13.30 27.83
N ARG A 376 -6.94 -14.35 27.96
CA ARG A 376 -6.78 -15.42 28.94
C ARG A 376 -6.52 -16.73 28.22
N ARG A 377 -5.49 -17.47 28.60
CA ARG A 377 -5.23 -18.77 27.97
C ARG A 377 -6.20 -19.83 28.47
N GLU A 378 -6.81 -20.54 27.53
CA GLU A 378 -7.69 -21.68 27.80
C GLU A 378 -7.32 -22.84 26.90
N GLY A 379 -6.52 -23.78 27.43
CA GLY A 379 -6.02 -24.92 26.66
C GLY A 379 -5.15 -24.46 25.49
N GLY A 380 -5.62 -24.72 24.27
CA GLY A 380 -4.91 -24.43 23.02
C GLY A 380 -5.22 -23.07 22.39
N GLU A 381 -5.92 -22.18 23.09
CA GLU A 381 -6.46 -20.94 22.53
C GLU A 381 -6.30 -19.76 23.50
N TRP A 382 -6.41 -18.54 22.97
CA TRP A 382 -6.49 -17.29 23.73
C TRP A 382 -7.91 -16.73 23.67
N LEU A 383 -8.58 -16.67 24.82
CA LEU A 383 -9.93 -16.08 24.94
C LEU A 383 -9.82 -14.58 25.19
N ALA A 384 -10.48 -13.77 24.37
CA ALA A 384 -10.65 -12.34 24.60
C ALA A 384 -11.54 -12.07 25.82
N VAL A 385 -11.09 -11.19 26.72
CA VAL A 385 -11.76 -10.87 27.98
C VAL A 385 -11.77 -9.37 28.26
N ASP A 386 -12.67 -8.94 29.12
CA ASP A 386 -12.71 -7.56 29.60
C ASP A 386 -11.48 -7.25 30.48
N ARG A 387 -11.10 -5.97 30.51
CA ARG A 387 -10.04 -5.47 31.40
C ARG A 387 -10.33 -5.80 32.87
N SER A 388 -11.60 -5.73 33.28
CA SER A 388 -12.04 -6.01 34.65
C SER A 388 -11.86 -7.46 35.06
N ASP A 389 -11.80 -8.38 34.09
CA ASP A 389 -11.64 -9.82 34.33
C ASP A 389 -10.16 -10.24 34.34
N SER A 390 -9.25 -9.29 34.12
CA SER A 390 -7.81 -9.52 34.01
C SER A 390 -7.06 -9.18 35.31
N PRO A 391 -5.93 -9.83 35.60
CA PRO A 391 -5.15 -9.59 36.81
C PRO A 391 -4.57 -8.16 36.87
N SER A 392 -4.38 -7.65 38.08
CA SER A 392 -3.77 -6.33 38.33
C SER A 392 -2.37 -6.16 37.73
N GLU A 393 -1.65 -7.27 37.63
CA GLU A 393 -0.28 -7.43 37.19
C GLU A 393 -0.11 -7.05 35.71
N ILE A 394 -1.17 -7.12 34.90
CA ILE A 394 -1.12 -6.76 33.47
C ILE A 394 -2.03 -5.58 33.11
N THR A 395 -2.94 -5.20 34.00
CA THR A 395 -3.88 -4.08 33.81
C THR A 395 -3.35 -2.75 34.31
N SER A 396 -2.17 -2.73 34.95
CA SER A 396 -1.53 -1.50 35.43
C SER A 396 -1.26 -0.51 34.29
N VAL A 397 -1.57 0.77 34.54
CA VAL A 397 -1.38 1.87 33.59
C VAL A 397 0.08 2.24 33.36
N ASN A 398 0.98 1.83 34.27
CA ASN A 398 2.42 2.06 34.14
C ASN A 398 3.09 1.03 33.22
N LEU A 399 2.38 -0.04 32.85
CA LEU A 399 2.84 -1.02 31.87
C LEU A 399 2.57 -0.47 30.48
N GLY A 400 3.63 0.11 29.90
CA GLY A 400 3.64 0.63 28.54
C GLY A 400 4.29 -0.35 27.56
N PHE A 401 4.09 -0.07 26.29
CA PHE A 401 4.86 -0.67 25.21
C PHE A 401 5.89 0.38 24.74
N PRO A 402 7.15 -0.01 24.48
CA PRO A 402 8.12 0.91 23.90
C PRO A 402 7.56 1.53 22.61
N GLY A 403 7.65 2.85 22.45
CA GLY A 403 7.25 3.51 21.21
C GLY A 403 8.21 3.21 20.06
N ALA A 404 7.71 3.26 18.82
CA ALA A 404 8.55 3.21 17.64
C ALA A 404 9.51 4.41 17.62
N THR A 405 10.78 4.18 17.28
CA THR A 405 11.82 5.21 17.28
C THR A 405 12.15 5.70 15.88
N ARG A 406 12.63 6.95 15.79
CA ARG A 406 13.18 7.45 14.53
C ARG A 406 14.49 6.77 14.18
N ARG A 407 14.66 6.48 12.90
CA ARG A 407 15.88 5.88 12.33
C ARG A 407 16.53 6.84 11.34
N SER A 408 17.76 6.52 10.97
CA SER A 408 18.56 7.24 10.00
C SER A 408 17.81 7.40 8.67
N GLY A 409 17.86 8.61 8.12
CA GLY A 409 17.07 8.96 6.95
C GLY A 409 17.45 8.23 5.66
N TYR A 410 16.67 8.50 4.63
CA TYR A 410 16.94 8.08 3.26
C TYR A 410 17.81 9.17 2.61
N ALA A 411 19.11 8.92 2.42
CA ALA A 411 20.04 9.89 1.82
C ALA A 411 21.11 9.17 0.96
N PRO A 412 20.76 8.69 -0.23
CA PRO A 412 21.67 8.05 -1.14
C PRO A 412 22.52 9.16 -1.80
N PRO A 413 23.69 8.82 -2.34
CA PRO A 413 24.46 9.75 -3.15
C PRO A 413 23.78 9.90 -4.53
N LEU A 414 22.65 10.61 -4.58
CA LEU A 414 22.09 11.07 -5.84
C LEU A 414 22.91 12.27 -6.30
N ALA A 415 23.37 12.23 -7.56
CA ALA A 415 23.97 13.40 -8.18
C ALA A 415 22.95 14.55 -8.17
N ASP A 416 23.42 15.77 -7.88
CA ASP A 416 22.62 16.96 -8.08
C ASP A 416 22.24 16.99 -9.58
N GLY A 417 20.99 16.64 -9.91
CA GLY A 417 20.52 16.53 -11.28
C GLY A 417 20.69 17.83 -12.08
N PRO A 418 20.49 17.80 -13.41
CA PRO A 418 20.52 19.01 -14.21
C PRO A 418 19.38 19.96 -13.78
N ALA A 419 19.73 21.25 -13.58
CA ALA A 419 18.89 22.35 -13.07
C ALA A 419 18.64 22.38 -11.54
N PRO A 420 19.55 23.00 -10.76
CA PRO A 420 19.55 22.95 -9.30
C PRO A 420 18.62 24.01 -8.69
N ARG A 421 17.58 23.57 -7.97
CA ARG A 421 17.14 24.22 -6.72
C ARG A 421 16.46 23.17 -5.86
N VAL A 422 17.24 22.54 -4.99
CA VAL A 422 16.68 21.63 -3.98
C VAL A 422 15.65 22.38 -3.16
N GLN A 423 14.43 21.86 -3.15
CA GLN A 423 13.33 22.32 -2.33
C GLN A 423 13.17 21.39 -1.12
N GLN A 424 12.47 21.87 -0.11
CA GLN A 424 12.21 21.13 1.12
C GLN A 424 10.73 21.15 1.45
N ALA A 425 10.23 20.04 1.98
CA ALA A 425 8.92 19.91 2.59
C ALA A 425 9.08 19.31 3.99
N LEU A 426 8.55 20.00 5.00
CA LEU A 426 8.52 19.51 6.38
C LEU A 426 7.27 18.66 6.56
N LEU A 427 7.45 17.40 6.94
CA LEU A 427 6.36 16.45 7.15
C LEU A 427 5.94 16.39 8.62
N ASN A 428 4.69 16.04 8.87
CA ASN A 428 4.10 15.97 10.21
C ASN A 428 4.57 14.76 11.04
N ASP A 429 5.39 13.88 10.45
CA ASP A 429 6.14 12.81 11.12
C ASP A 429 7.48 13.31 11.72
N GLY A 430 7.78 14.61 11.56
CA GLY A 430 9.01 15.23 12.01
C GLY A 430 10.20 15.00 11.08
N SER A 431 9.97 14.61 9.83
CA SER A 431 10.99 14.50 8.79
C SER A 431 10.96 15.68 7.82
N VAL A 432 12.09 15.92 7.15
CA VAL A 432 12.22 16.87 6.05
C VAL A 432 12.52 16.08 4.77
N VAL A 433 11.65 16.24 3.79
CA VAL A 433 11.84 15.73 2.43
C VAL A 433 12.57 16.80 1.61
N ARG A 434 13.69 16.41 1.00
CA ARG A 434 14.39 17.20 -0.01
C ARG A 434 14.07 16.64 -1.39
N TYR A 435 13.72 17.50 -2.33
CA TYR A 435 13.36 17.10 -3.69
C TYR A 435 13.84 18.13 -4.72
N THR A 436 13.89 17.73 -5.98
CA THR A 436 14.17 18.63 -7.11
C THR A 436 13.30 18.25 -8.30
N TRP A 437 13.19 19.16 -9.26
CA TRP A 437 12.41 18.95 -10.48
C TRP A 437 13.28 18.39 -11.59
N TYR A 438 12.84 17.31 -12.19
CA TYR A 438 13.46 16.73 -13.39
C TYR A 438 12.51 16.87 -14.56
N ARG A 439 13.05 17.12 -15.75
CA ARG A 439 12.31 16.80 -16.97
C ARG A 439 11.97 15.32 -16.88
N PHE A 440 10.76 14.93 -17.24
CA PHE A 440 10.24 13.60 -16.93
C PHE A 440 11.19 12.48 -17.37
N VAL A 441 11.73 12.53 -18.59
CA VAL A 441 12.66 11.49 -19.10
C VAL A 441 14.09 11.56 -18.54
N GLU A 442 14.41 12.61 -17.79
CA GLU A 442 15.70 12.79 -17.13
C GLU A 442 15.66 12.36 -15.66
N GLN A 443 14.49 11.97 -15.14
CA GLN A 443 14.40 11.47 -13.76
C GLN A 443 15.19 10.15 -13.61
N PRO A 444 15.84 9.90 -12.46
CA PRO A 444 16.71 8.73 -12.28
C PRO A 444 16.07 7.39 -12.64
N ALA A 445 14.80 7.19 -12.29
CA ALA A 445 14.08 5.95 -12.57
C ALA A 445 13.86 5.70 -14.08
N VAL A 446 13.66 6.76 -14.87
CA VAL A 446 13.53 6.65 -16.35
C VAL A 446 14.89 6.50 -17.00
N VAL A 447 15.91 7.21 -16.52
CA VAL A 447 17.29 7.06 -17.01
C VAL A 447 17.79 5.63 -16.84
N ALA A 448 17.42 4.97 -15.74
CA ALA A 448 17.75 3.56 -15.48
C ALA A 448 17.16 2.59 -16.51
N LEU A 449 16.07 2.94 -17.20
CA LEU A 449 15.46 2.10 -18.24
C LEU A 449 16.30 2.00 -19.51
N ASP A 450 17.30 2.89 -19.68
CA ASP A 450 18.15 2.94 -20.88
C ASP A 450 17.32 2.99 -22.19
N LEU A 451 16.31 3.86 -22.20
CA LEU A 451 15.47 4.09 -23.37
C LEU A 451 16.25 4.79 -24.48
N ASP A 452 15.96 4.47 -25.74
CA ASP A 452 16.50 5.21 -26.87
C ASP A 452 15.84 6.61 -27.02
N GLU A 453 16.41 7.46 -27.88
CA GLU A 453 15.92 8.84 -28.06
C GLU A 453 14.50 8.91 -28.62
N THR A 454 14.06 7.91 -29.39
CA THR A 454 12.69 7.85 -29.93
C THR A 454 11.72 7.50 -28.82
N GLN A 455 12.05 6.49 -28.00
CA GLN A 455 11.27 6.07 -26.84
C GLN A 455 11.15 7.21 -25.82
N LYS A 456 12.25 7.90 -25.51
CA LYS A 456 12.23 9.09 -24.63
C LYS A 456 11.33 10.19 -25.19
N ALA A 457 11.46 10.54 -26.47
CA ALA A 457 10.64 11.59 -27.07
C ALA A 457 9.14 11.26 -27.03
N ALA A 458 8.77 10.01 -27.31
CA ALA A 458 7.38 9.55 -27.24
C ALA A 458 6.83 9.61 -25.80
N LEU A 459 7.58 9.08 -24.84
CA LEU A 459 7.20 9.08 -23.43
C LEU A 459 7.07 10.50 -22.87
N GLN A 460 8.04 11.37 -23.15
CA GLN A 460 7.99 12.78 -22.75
C GLN A 460 6.75 13.48 -23.32
N SER A 461 6.44 13.28 -24.61
CA SER A 461 5.27 13.87 -25.26
C SER A 461 3.95 13.42 -24.61
N LEU A 462 3.82 12.12 -24.32
CA LEU A 462 2.62 11.60 -23.66
C LEU A 462 2.46 12.16 -22.23
N VAL A 463 3.56 12.28 -21.48
CA VAL A 463 3.54 12.88 -20.14
C VAL A 463 3.19 14.36 -20.18
N GLU A 464 3.68 15.11 -21.17
CA GLU A 464 3.28 16.50 -21.37
C GLU A 464 1.77 16.62 -21.62
N GLN A 465 1.18 15.71 -22.41
CA GLN A 465 -0.27 15.63 -22.58
C GLN A 465 -1.01 15.32 -21.27
N ILE A 466 -0.50 14.37 -20.48
CA ILE A 466 -1.04 14.05 -19.15
C ILE A 466 -1.01 15.28 -18.24
N HIS A 467 0.12 15.97 -18.12
CA HIS A 467 0.24 17.15 -17.23
C HIS A 467 -0.66 18.31 -17.69
N HIS A 468 -0.90 18.45 -18.99
CA HIS A 468 -1.82 19.44 -19.53
C HIS A 468 -3.29 19.12 -19.24
N GLN A 469 -3.70 17.86 -19.37
CA GLN A 469 -5.12 17.46 -19.40
C GLN A 469 -5.60 16.91 -18.06
N TRP A 470 -4.75 16.24 -17.29
CA TRP A 470 -5.08 15.61 -15.99
C TRP A 470 -4.76 16.53 -14.81
N GLY A 471 -5.36 17.72 -14.86
CA GLY A 471 -5.30 18.71 -13.78
C GLY A 471 -6.19 18.35 -12.58
N PRO A 472 -6.30 19.25 -11.58
CA PRO A 472 -7.09 19.04 -10.36
C PRO A 472 -8.59 18.80 -10.59
N ASN A 473 -9.12 19.11 -11.77
CA ASN A 473 -10.53 18.94 -12.12
C ASN A 473 -10.82 17.64 -12.88
N ALA A 474 -9.81 16.82 -13.18
CA ALA A 474 -10.02 15.51 -13.81
C ALA A 474 -10.68 14.56 -12.81
N GLU A 475 -11.75 13.88 -13.21
CA GLU A 475 -12.57 13.02 -12.33
C GLU A 475 -12.39 11.56 -12.72
N PHE A 476 -11.45 10.86 -12.08
CA PHE A 476 -11.15 9.47 -12.41
C PHE A 476 -12.05 8.48 -11.67
N MET A 477 -12.16 8.63 -10.35
CA MET A 477 -12.96 7.75 -9.51
C MET A 477 -14.33 8.38 -9.26
N LYS A 478 -15.38 7.54 -9.20
CA LYS A 478 -16.68 8.00 -8.68
C LYS A 478 -16.51 8.40 -7.20
N PRO A 479 -17.24 9.41 -6.71
CA PRO A 479 -17.27 9.72 -5.28
C PRO A 479 -17.59 8.48 -4.43
N PRO A 480 -17.08 8.40 -3.19
CA PRO A 480 -17.41 7.30 -2.28
C PRO A 480 -18.92 7.28 -2.02
N SER A 481 -19.48 6.09 -1.80
CA SER A 481 -20.91 5.93 -1.50
C SER A 481 -21.28 6.62 -0.18
N GLU A 482 -20.41 6.51 0.83
CA GLU A 482 -20.56 7.17 2.12
C GLU A 482 -19.23 7.69 2.66
N GLY A 483 -19.29 8.70 3.53
CA GLY A 483 -18.12 9.26 4.21
C GLY A 483 -17.43 10.42 3.46
N GLY A 484 -16.46 11.04 4.14
CA GLY A 484 -15.63 12.11 3.61
C GLY A 484 -14.28 11.61 3.11
N LEU A 485 -13.61 12.39 2.26
CA LEU A 485 -12.24 12.11 1.82
C LEU A 485 -11.22 12.65 2.81
N ALA A 486 -10.21 11.85 3.12
CA ALA A 486 -9.04 12.26 3.89
C ALA A 486 -8.26 13.33 3.12
N LYS A 487 -7.50 14.16 3.85
CA LYS A 487 -6.57 15.13 3.27
C LYS A 487 -5.16 14.60 3.34
N ILE A 488 -4.49 14.55 2.19
CA ILE A 488 -3.04 14.38 2.15
C ILE A 488 -2.41 15.60 2.82
N GLN A 489 -1.33 15.41 3.56
CA GLN A 489 -0.64 16.52 4.21
C GLN A 489 -0.30 17.61 3.17
N THR A 490 -0.67 18.86 3.45
CA THR A 490 -0.57 19.96 2.49
C THR A 490 0.84 20.15 1.92
N GLU A 491 1.90 19.97 2.72
CA GLU A 491 3.30 20.09 2.27
C GLU A 491 3.74 19.02 1.27
N VAL A 492 3.02 17.89 1.18
CA VAL A 492 3.25 16.85 0.18
C VAL A 492 2.67 17.27 -1.18
N ILE A 493 1.69 18.18 -1.20
CA ILE A 493 1.11 18.75 -2.42
C ILE A 493 1.96 19.93 -2.89
N VAL A 494 2.64 19.77 -4.02
CA VAL A 494 3.61 20.75 -4.52
C VAL A 494 3.11 21.47 -5.77
N LYS A 495 3.64 22.67 -5.99
CA LYS A 495 3.42 23.45 -7.21
C LYS A 495 4.67 23.42 -8.08
N PRO A 496 4.53 23.11 -9.38
CA PRO A 496 5.64 23.26 -10.31
C PRO A 496 6.22 24.68 -10.32
N PRO A 497 7.56 24.84 -10.39
CA PRO A 497 8.16 26.13 -10.60
C PRO A 497 7.87 26.64 -12.02
N THR A 498 8.02 27.95 -12.21
CA THR A 498 7.81 28.58 -13.52
C THR A 498 8.70 27.95 -14.59
N GLY A 499 8.08 27.50 -15.69
CA GLY A 499 8.75 26.82 -16.79
C GLY A 499 8.83 25.30 -16.66
N ALA A 500 8.36 24.73 -15.55
CA ALA A 500 8.30 23.29 -15.29
C ALA A 500 6.87 22.78 -15.04
N GLU A 501 5.85 23.54 -15.43
CA GLU A 501 4.44 23.19 -15.22
C GLU A 501 4.02 21.92 -15.96
N VAL A 502 4.71 21.56 -17.04
CA VAL A 502 4.33 20.48 -17.97
C VAL A 502 5.56 19.68 -18.35
N GLY A 503 5.48 18.35 -18.31
CA GLY A 503 6.61 17.48 -18.67
C GLY A 503 7.74 17.40 -17.63
N TRP A 504 7.55 17.95 -16.43
CA TRP A 504 8.49 17.86 -15.30
C TRP A 504 7.83 17.27 -14.07
N VAL A 505 8.61 16.58 -13.25
CA VAL A 505 8.13 15.93 -12.02
C VAL A 505 9.04 16.22 -10.83
N PRO A 506 8.49 16.33 -9.60
CA PRO A 506 9.27 16.49 -8.40
C PRO A 506 9.76 15.12 -7.90
N VAL A 507 11.07 14.91 -7.88
CA VAL A 507 11.69 13.66 -7.44
C VAL A 507 12.34 13.88 -6.08
N VAL A 508 11.97 13.05 -5.11
CA VAL A 508 12.55 13.06 -3.76
C VAL A 508 13.98 12.51 -3.82
N ILE A 509 14.93 13.31 -3.33
CA ILE A 509 16.36 12.95 -3.30
C ILE A 509 16.84 12.56 -1.90
N SER A 510 16.14 13.01 -0.85
CA SER A 510 16.36 12.52 0.52
C SER A 510 15.17 12.80 1.43
N GLN A 511 15.08 12.02 2.52
CA GLN A 511 14.18 12.27 3.64
C GLN A 511 14.98 12.05 4.93
N THR A 512 15.13 13.09 5.74
CA THR A 512 15.91 13.08 6.99
C THR A 512 15.06 13.56 8.15
N ALA A 513 15.48 13.35 9.40
CA ALA A 513 14.85 14.02 10.53
C ALA A 513 14.91 15.56 10.34
N ALA A 514 13.86 16.26 10.76
CA ALA A 514 13.90 17.71 10.92
C ALA A 514 14.87 18.09 12.06
N ASP A 515 15.48 19.26 11.95
CA ASP A 515 16.37 19.81 12.98
C ASP A 515 15.61 20.26 14.23
#